data_AF-A0A0Q7WYW0-F1
#
_entry.id   AF-A0A0Q7WYW0-F1
#
_cell.length_a   1.000
_cell.length_b   1.000
_cell.length_c   1.000
_cell.angle_alpha   90.00
_cell.angle_beta   90.00
_cell.angle_gamma   90.00
#
_symmetry.space_group_name_H-M   'P 1'
#
loop_
_entity.id
_entity.type
_entity.pdbx_description
1 polymer ?
#
loop_
_entity_poly.entity_id
_entity_poly.type
_entity_poly.pdbx_seq_one_letter_code
_entity_poly.pdbx_strand_id
1 'polypeptide(L)'
;MSVPQAYEGLWRRKGIWRANGSSDLVTPVWWFQAADFHIDLRIPADRKAMTGFAGTTVVEGERCEWRPEIAYPFVSPELDAGFMRFDSDDALHEAGVDGSYKEDWWREASGPVTASRAMLEDGRIQYEIACGEFLARATGKPHKAADITIWRQTPGGPWRIIASTTAARENVIVSTP
;
A
#
# COMPACT_ATOMS: atom_id res chain seq x y z
N MET A 1 -14.02 -13.87 3.47
CA MET A 1 -14.46 -12.93 4.51
C MET A 1 -13.85 -11.59 4.17
N SER A 2 -14.61 -10.51 4.22
CA SER A 2 -14.06 -9.17 4.04
C SER A 2 -13.14 -8.84 5.22
N VAL A 3 -12.09 -8.09 4.95
CA VAL A 3 -11.22 -7.47 5.94
C VAL A 3 -12.08 -6.61 6.89
N PRO A 4 -11.81 -6.61 8.21
CA PRO A 4 -12.54 -5.75 9.15
C PRO A 4 -12.40 -4.26 8.80
N GLN A 5 -13.48 -3.49 8.99
CA GLN A 5 -13.55 -2.08 8.63
C GLN A 5 -12.43 -1.22 9.26
N ALA A 6 -11.93 -1.59 10.45
CA ALA A 6 -10.83 -0.88 11.12
C ALA A 6 -9.56 -0.80 10.24
N TYR A 7 -9.36 -1.72 9.30
CA TYR A 7 -8.24 -1.70 8.39
C TYR A 7 -8.44 -0.75 7.19
N GLU A 8 -9.69 -0.49 6.79
CA GLU A 8 -9.98 0.20 5.53
C GLU A 8 -9.53 1.66 5.55
N GLY A 9 -8.79 2.09 4.54
CA GLY A 9 -8.34 3.48 4.39
C GLY A 9 -6.95 3.59 3.78
N LEU A 10 -6.37 4.79 3.88
CA LEU A 10 -4.96 5.03 3.57
C LEU A 10 -4.15 5.15 4.86
N TRP A 11 -3.15 4.30 5.00
CA TRP A 11 -2.21 4.27 6.10
C TRP A 11 -0.81 4.72 5.68
N ARG A 12 -0.12 5.31 6.64
CA ARG A 12 1.24 5.82 6.51
C ARG A 12 2.09 5.28 7.64
N ARG A 13 3.24 4.71 7.28
CA ARG A 13 4.17 4.17 8.27
C ARG A 13 4.90 5.33 8.97
N LYS A 14 4.87 5.35 10.30
CA LYS A 14 5.68 6.24 11.16
C LYS A 14 7.10 5.73 11.28
N GLY A 15 7.25 4.41 11.40
CA GLY A 15 8.55 3.78 11.55
C GLY A 15 8.47 2.27 11.58
N ILE A 16 9.60 1.64 11.29
CA ILE A 16 9.86 0.22 11.53
C ILE A 16 11.08 0.07 12.45
N TRP A 17 10.97 -0.81 13.44
CA TRP A 17 12.05 -1.21 14.35
C TRP A 17 12.25 -2.70 14.26
N ARG A 18 13.50 -3.13 14.02
CA ARG A 18 13.84 -4.54 13.80
C ARG A 18 14.56 -5.11 15.02
N ALA A 19 14.41 -6.41 15.23
CA ALA A 19 15.05 -7.13 16.33
C ALA A 19 16.58 -7.06 16.29
N ASN A 20 17.18 -6.83 15.12
CA ASN A 20 18.62 -6.61 14.96
C ASN A 20 19.10 -5.22 15.41
N GLY A 21 18.23 -4.38 15.98
CA GLY A 21 18.54 -3.04 16.46
C GLY A 21 18.48 -1.93 15.40
N SER A 22 18.25 -2.27 14.11
CA SER A 22 18.07 -1.27 13.07
C SER A 22 16.64 -0.70 13.05
N SER A 23 16.50 0.54 12.60
CA SER A 23 15.20 1.19 12.41
C SER A 23 15.18 2.02 11.14
N ASP A 24 13.99 2.23 10.58
CA ASP A 24 13.75 3.14 9.48
C ASP A 24 12.51 3.99 9.77
N LEU A 25 12.72 5.29 9.89
CA LEU A 25 11.70 6.30 10.21
C LEU A 25 11.48 7.28 9.05
N VAL A 26 12.16 7.07 7.92
CA VAL A 26 12.29 8.09 6.86
C VAL A 26 11.75 7.60 5.52
N THR A 27 11.71 6.30 5.27
CA THR A 27 11.11 5.75 4.05
C THR A 27 9.60 6.01 4.07
N PRO A 28 9.08 6.82 3.13
CA PRO A 28 7.65 6.98 2.95
C PRO A 28 7.02 5.66 2.50
N VAL A 29 5.98 5.24 3.21
CA VAL A 29 5.19 4.04 2.89
C VAL A 29 3.71 4.38 2.85
N TRP A 30 3.06 4.11 1.72
CA TRP A 30 1.62 4.25 1.54
C TRP A 30 1.01 2.87 1.48
N TRP A 31 0.07 2.57 2.37
CA TRP A 31 -0.71 1.35 2.34
C TRP A 31 -2.20 1.69 2.23
N PHE A 32 -2.76 1.42 1.06
CA PHE A 32 -4.19 1.46 0.82
C PHE A 32 -4.77 0.09 1.13
N GLN A 33 -5.83 0.06 1.93
CA GLN A 33 -6.54 -1.16 2.27
C GLN A 33 -8.03 -0.96 2.05
N ALA A 34 -8.62 -1.85 1.27
CA ALA A 34 -10.06 -1.97 1.05
C ALA A 34 -10.59 -3.25 1.71
N ALA A 35 -11.89 -3.52 1.58
CA ALA A 35 -12.50 -4.73 2.13
C ALA A 35 -11.84 -6.04 1.67
N ASP A 36 -11.25 -6.09 0.47
CA ASP A 36 -10.67 -7.32 -0.08
C ASP A 36 -9.25 -7.15 -0.64
N PHE A 37 -8.85 -5.91 -1.00
CA PHE A 37 -7.62 -5.63 -1.72
C PHE A 37 -6.72 -4.64 -0.99
N HIS A 38 -5.42 -4.72 -1.29
CA HIS A 38 -4.44 -3.72 -0.86
C HIS A 38 -3.59 -3.22 -2.02
N ILE A 39 -3.02 -2.03 -1.83
CA ILE A 39 -1.88 -1.51 -2.60
C ILE A 39 -0.90 -0.91 -1.60
N ASP A 40 0.35 -1.39 -1.60
CA ASP A 40 1.45 -0.88 -0.80
C ASP A 40 2.56 -0.30 -1.70
N LEU A 41 3.14 0.83 -1.31
CA LEU A 41 4.30 1.44 -2.00
C LEU A 41 5.28 2.03 -0.99
N ARG A 42 6.54 1.62 -1.07
CA ARG A 42 7.65 2.01 -0.18
C ARG A 42 8.77 2.62 -1.03
N ILE A 43 9.09 3.90 -0.82
CA ILE A 43 10.08 4.61 -1.65
C ILE A 43 11.23 5.12 -0.78
N PRO A 44 12.33 4.37 -0.62
CA PRO A 44 13.52 4.89 0.07
C PRO A 44 14.03 6.19 -0.56
N ALA A 45 14.71 7.03 0.21
CA ALA A 45 15.20 8.32 -0.27
C ALA A 45 16.12 8.21 -1.51
N ASP A 46 16.92 7.13 -1.59
CA ASP A 46 17.78 6.85 -2.74
C ASP A 46 17.08 6.06 -3.87
N ARG A 47 15.84 5.63 -3.62
CA ARG A 47 14.97 4.81 -4.47
C ARG A 47 15.54 3.46 -4.91
N LYS A 48 16.69 3.03 -4.40
CA LYS A 48 17.36 1.80 -4.84
C LYS A 48 16.65 0.54 -4.38
N ALA A 49 16.11 0.56 -3.17
CA ALA A 49 15.39 -0.55 -2.55
C ALA A 49 13.87 -0.32 -2.51
N MET A 50 13.34 0.37 -3.53
CA MET A 50 11.91 0.61 -3.65
C MET A 50 11.17 -0.71 -3.82
N THR A 51 10.08 -0.85 -3.08
CA THR A 51 9.20 -2.02 -3.12
C THR A 51 7.76 -1.56 -3.14
N GLY A 52 6.89 -2.40 -3.67
CA GLY A 52 5.46 -2.16 -3.62
C GLY A 52 4.72 -3.34 -4.22
N PHE A 53 3.46 -3.50 -3.85
CA PHE A 53 2.69 -4.67 -4.25
C PHE A 53 1.19 -4.41 -4.16
N ALA A 54 0.43 -5.22 -4.88
CA ALA A 54 -1.02 -5.20 -4.84
C ALA A 54 -1.56 -6.62 -4.93
N GLY A 55 -2.67 -6.87 -4.23
CA GLY A 55 -3.23 -8.20 -4.11
C GLY A 55 -4.39 -8.26 -3.14
N THR A 56 -4.65 -9.46 -2.63
CA THR A 56 -5.72 -9.70 -1.65
C THR A 56 -5.19 -9.67 -0.23
N THR A 57 -6.03 -9.24 0.71
CA THR A 57 -5.71 -9.29 2.15
C THR A 57 -6.58 -10.32 2.84
N VAL A 58 -6.00 -11.11 3.74
CA VAL A 58 -6.73 -12.07 4.58
C VAL A 58 -6.47 -11.75 6.03
N VAL A 59 -7.55 -11.60 6.82
CA VAL A 59 -7.47 -11.33 8.26
C VAL A 59 -8.13 -12.47 9.03
N GLU A 60 -7.40 -13.02 9.99
CA GLU A 60 -7.85 -14.06 10.91
C GLU A 60 -7.51 -13.65 12.34
N GLY A 61 -8.52 -13.17 13.09
CA GLY A 61 -8.30 -12.55 14.38
C GLY A 61 -7.43 -11.29 14.25
N GLU A 62 -6.29 -11.28 14.94
CA GLU A 62 -5.31 -10.19 14.87
C GLU A 62 -4.27 -10.40 13.76
N ARG A 63 -4.23 -11.57 13.12
CA ARG A 63 -3.25 -11.86 12.07
C ARG A 63 -3.75 -11.34 10.73
N CYS A 64 -2.98 -10.46 10.10
CA CYS A 64 -3.18 -9.97 8.75
C CYS A 64 -2.13 -10.57 7.83
N GLU A 65 -2.55 -11.03 6.65
CA GLU A 65 -1.69 -11.57 5.60
C GLU A 65 -1.97 -10.85 4.29
N TRP A 66 -0.91 -10.30 3.71
CA TRP A 66 -0.93 -9.71 2.38
C TRP A 66 -0.51 -10.78 1.37
N ARG A 67 -1.35 -11.01 0.37
CA ARG A 67 -1.09 -11.96 -0.73
C ARG A 67 -0.92 -11.18 -2.04
N PRO A 68 0.30 -10.77 -2.40
CA PRO A 68 0.56 -10.06 -3.64
C PRO A 68 0.22 -10.90 -4.88
N GLU A 69 -0.51 -10.31 -5.83
CA GLU A 69 -0.65 -10.87 -7.18
C GLU A 69 0.34 -10.22 -8.15
N ILE A 70 0.63 -8.93 -7.92
CA ILE A 70 1.63 -8.15 -8.67
C ILE A 70 2.49 -7.34 -7.70
N ALA A 71 3.75 -7.09 -8.07
CA ALA A 71 4.68 -6.34 -7.24
C ALA A 71 5.79 -5.67 -8.05
N TYR A 72 6.44 -4.69 -7.42
CA TYR A 72 7.68 -4.09 -7.86
C TYR A 72 8.79 -4.46 -6.84
N PRO A 73 9.93 -5.03 -7.28
CA PRO A 73 10.27 -5.36 -8.66
C PRO A 73 9.60 -6.63 -9.20
N PHE A 74 9.17 -7.56 -8.35
CA PHE A 74 8.34 -8.72 -8.71
C PHE A 74 7.85 -9.40 -7.43
N VAL A 75 6.89 -10.31 -7.55
CA VAL A 75 6.29 -11.01 -6.41
C VAL A 75 7.31 -11.97 -5.78
N SER A 76 7.58 -11.77 -4.48
CA SER A 76 8.35 -12.72 -3.66
C SER A 76 7.46 -13.90 -3.24
N PRO A 77 8.00 -15.13 -3.11
CA PRO A 77 7.27 -16.26 -2.53
C PRO A 77 7.14 -16.17 -1.00
N GLU A 78 7.86 -15.24 -0.37
CA GLU A 78 7.77 -15.03 1.08
C GLU A 78 6.38 -14.53 1.45
N LEU A 79 5.78 -15.17 2.46
CA LEU A 79 4.52 -14.70 3.04
C LEU A 79 4.78 -13.38 3.75
N ASP A 80 3.98 -12.36 3.41
CA ASP A 80 3.96 -11.10 4.13
C ASP A 80 2.78 -11.12 5.10
N ALA A 81 3.07 -11.12 6.41
CA ALA A 81 2.06 -11.20 7.45
C ALA A 81 2.53 -10.59 8.77
N GLY A 82 1.59 -9.96 9.48
CA GLY A 82 1.81 -9.31 10.76
C GLY A 82 0.62 -9.48 11.70
N PHE A 83 0.88 -9.31 13.00
CA PHE A 83 -0.16 -9.16 14.02
C PHE A 83 -0.50 -7.68 14.18
N MET A 84 -1.79 -7.36 14.10
CA MET A 84 -2.31 -6.00 14.03
C MET A 84 -3.04 -5.64 15.31
N ARG A 85 -2.63 -4.54 15.95
CA ARG A 85 -3.25 -3.99 17.14
C ARG A 85 -3.62 -2.53 16.91
N PHE A 86 -4.91 -2.24 16.91
CA PHE A 86 -5.43 -0.88 16.78
C PHE A 86 -5.56 -0.23 18.15
N ASP A 87 -4.87 0.89 18.34
CA ASP A 87 -4.94 1.67 19.60
C ASP A 87 -6.01 2.76 19.52
N SER A 88 -6.34 3.16 18.31
CA SER A 88 -7.49 4.00 17.96
C SER A 88 -7.85 3.78 16.50
N ASP A 89 -8.88 4.47 16.01
CA ASP A 89 -9.23 4.46 14.60
C ASP A 89 -8.06 4.93 13.72
N ASP A 90 -7.15 5.77 14.22
CA ASP A 90 -6.08 6.38 13.42
C ASP A 90 -4.66 5.93 13.83
N ALA A 91 -4.55 4.94 14.72
CA ALA A 91 -3.28 4.44 15.22
C ALA A 91 -3.25 2.92 15.22
N LEU A 92 -2.30 2.37 14.48
CA LEU A 92 -2.13 0.93 14.29
C LEU A 92 -0.69 0.54 14.59
N HIS A 93 -0.55 -0.54 15.35
CA HIS A 93 0.71 -1.22 15.62
C HIS A 93 0.71 -2.56 14.93
N GLU A 94 1.76 -2.83 14.18
CA GLU A 94 2.01 -4.11 13.55
C GLU A 94 3.25 -4.75 14.18
N ALA A 95 3.19 -6.07 14.40
CA ALA A 95 4.35 -6.87 14.77
C ALA A 95 4.53 -8.02 13.78
N GLY A 96 5.75 -8.23 13.30
CA GLY A 96 6.05 -9.39 12.45
C GLY A 96 5.71 -10.69 13.16
N VAL A 97 5.15 -11.66 12.43
CA VAL A 97 4.71 -12.95 13.00
C VAL A 97 5.84 -13.74 13.67
N ASP A 98 7.09 -13.50 13.27
CA ASP A 98 8.31 -14.10 13.81
C ASP A 98 9.00 -13.21 14.87
N GLY A 99 8.41 -12.06 15.20
CA GLY A 99 8.98 -11.07 16.11
C GLY A 99 10.16 -10.29 15.53
N SER A 100 10.44 -10.39 14.23
CA SER A 100 11.60 -9.74 13.59
C SER A 100 11.46 -8.22 13.50
N TYR A 101 10.25 -7.68 13.52
CA TYR A 101 10.00 -6.25 13.46
C TYR A 101 8.74 -5.80 14.20
N LYS A 102 8.67 -4.49 14.43
CA LYS A 102 7.47 -3.74 14.82
C LYS A 102 7.33 -2.52 13.93
N GLU A 103 6.11 -2.20 13.53
CA GLU A 103 5.78 -1.00 12.77
C GLU A 103 4.66 -0.22 13.44
N ASP A 104 4.78 1.10 13.38
CA ASP A 104 3.73 2.00 13.82
C ASP A 104 3.18 2.74 12.60
N TRP A 105 1.86 2.87 12.56
CA TRP A 105 1.12 3.45 11.45
C TRP A 105 0.17 4.53 11.93
N TRP A 106 -0.10 5.50 11.06
CA TRP A 106 -1.21 6.43 11.22
C TRP A 106 -2.09 6.46 9.98
N ARG A 107 -3.36 6.76 10.18
CA ARG A 107 -4.32 6.87 9.09
C ARG A 107 -4.29 8.28 8.48
N GLU A 108 -3.97 8.36 7.20
CA GLU A 108 -3.98 9.62 6.42
C GLU A 108 -5.34 9.89 5.80
N ALA A 109 -6.07 8.85 5.40
CA ALA A 109 -7.43 9.00 4.90
C ALA A 109 -8.35 7.90 5.40
N SER A 110 -9.58 8.29 5.73
CA SER A 110 -10.69 7.44 6.15
C SER A 110 -11.94 7.75 5.31
N GLY A 111 -13.02 7.04 5.59
CA GLY A 111 -14.29 7.17 4.87
C GLY A 111 -14.49 6.05 3.84
N PRO A 112 -15.42 6.22 2.88
CA PRO A 112 -15.70 5.20 1.89
C PRO A 112 -14.46 4.84 1.09
N VAL A 113 -14.14 3.54 1.06
CA VAL A 113 -13.08 2.99 0.21
C VAL A 113 -13.73 2.30 -0.97
N THR A 114 -13.35 2.70 -2.19
CA THR A 114 -13.71 1.96 -3.40
C THR A 114 -12.49 1.24 -3.91
N ALA A 115 -12.69 0.02 -4.41
CA ALA A 115 -11.62 -0.78 -4.96
C ALA A 115 -12.07 -1.60 -6.15
N SER A 116 -11.16 -1.83 -7.10
CA SER A 116 -11.39 -2.68 -8.26
C SER A 116 -10.16 -3.50 -8.59
N ARG A 117 -10.39 -4.67 -9.20
CA ARG A 117 -9.37 -5.50 -9.84
C ARG A 117 -9.86 -5.85 -11.24
N ALA A 118 -9.05 -5.60 -12.27
CA ALA A 118 -9.37 -5.93 -13.65
C ALA A 118 -8.19 -6.61 -14.37
N MET A 119 -8.50 -7.48 -15.33
CA MET A 119 -7.53 -7.93 -16.33
C MET A 119 -7.65 -7.00 -17.55
N LEU A 120 -6.55 -6.37 -17.95
CA LEU A 120 -6.45 -5.52 -19.13
C LEU A 120 -6.32 -6.39 -20.39
N GLU A 121 -6.65 -5.82 -21.55
CA GLU A 121 -6.59 -6.52 -22.85
C GLU A 121 -5.20 -7.05 -23.19
N ASP A 122 -4.14 -6.36 -22.73
CA ASP A 122 -2.76 -6.77 -22.91
C ASP A 122 -2.29 -7.84 -21.89
N GLY A 123 -3.21 -8.35 -21.07
CA GLY A 123 -2.99 -9.37 -20.06
C GLY A 123 -2.28 -8.87 -18.80
N ARG A 124 -2.20 -7.56 -18.57
CA ARG A 124 -1.81 -7.00 -17.26
C ARG A 124 -2.98 -7.02 -16.30
N ILE A 125 -2.70 -7.17 -15.02
CA ILE A 125 -3.65 -7.00 -13.94
C ILE A 125 -3.55 -5.56 -13.45
N GLN A 126 -4.70 -4.93 -13.22
CA GLN A 126 -4.82 -3.61 -12.62
C GLN A 126 -5.61 -3.69 -11.32
N TYR A 127 -5.06 -3.12 -10.26
CA TYR A 127 -5.74 -2.80 -9.02
C TYR A 127 -5.90 -1.29 -8.92
N GLU A 128 -7.06 -0.84 -8.44
CA GLU A 128 -7.29 0.54 -8.06
C GLU A 128 -7.96 0.59 -6.69
N ILE A 129 -7.50 1.51 -5.85
CA ILE A 129 -8.14 1.81 -4.55
C ILE A 129 -8.22 3.32 -4.39
N ALA A 130 -9.39 3.84 -4.05
CA ALA A 130 -9.60 5.25 -3.73
C ALA A 130 -10.15 5.41 -2.31
N CYS A 131 -9.64 6.42 -1.59
CA CYS A 131 -10.08 6.77 -0.25
C CYS A 131 -9.87 8.27 -0.03
N GLY A 132 -10.94 8.99 0.32
CA GLY A 132 -10.91 10.45 0.42
C GLY A 132 -10.45 11.12 -0.87
N GLU A 133 -9.44 11.99 -0.79
CA GLU A 133 -8.83 12.68 -1.93
C GLU A 133 -7.70 11.88 -2.60
N PHE A 134 -7.53 10.60 -2.26
CA PHE A 134 -6.42 9.79 -2.75
C PHE A 134 -6.88 8.64 -3.64
N LEU A 135 -6.05 8.31 -4.63
CA LEU A 135 -6.20 7.13 -5.47
C LEU A 135 -4.85 6.45 -5.63
N ALA A 136 -4.81 5.13 -5.51
CA ALA A 136 -3.67 4.31 -5.88
C ALA A 136 -4.05 3.38 -7.02
N ARG A 137 -3.13 3.20 -7.98
CA ARG A 137 -3.24 2.22 -9.06
C ARG A 137 -1.97 1.41 -9.12
N ALA A 138 -2.11 0.09 -9.18
CA ALA A 138 -1.04 -0.84 -9.46
C ALA A 138 -1.37 -1.62 -10.73
N THR A 139 -0.45 -1.65 -11.70
CA THR A 139 -0.63 -2.35 -12.97
C THR A 139 0.59 -3.19 -13.29
N GLY A 140 0.43 -4.50 -13.50
CA GLY A 140 1.57 -5.39 -13.70
C GLY A 140 1.20 -6.78 -14.21
N LYS A 141 2.19 -7.67 -14.26
CA LYS A 141 1.99 -9.12 -14.46
C LYS A 141 2.72 -9.85 -13.34
N PRO A 142 2.27 -11.05 -12.94
CA PRO A 142 3.06 -11.91 -12.07
C PRO A 142 4.46 -12.11 -12.66
N HIS A 143 5.48 -12.15 -11.79
CA HIS A 143 6.90 -12.28 -12.16
C HIS A 143 7.49 -11.13 -13.02
N LYS A 144 6.78 -10.01 -13.16
CA LYS A 144 7.31 -8.77 -13.74
C LYS A 144 7.11 -7.61 -12.77
N ALA A 145 7.92 -6.57 -12.95
CA ALA A 145 7.76 -5.33 -12.21
C ALA A 145 6.42 -4.67 -12.54
N ALA A 146 5.65 -4.39 -11.50
CA ALA A 146 4.43 -3.59 -11.59
C ALA A 146 4.77 -2.09 -11.64
N ASP A 147 3.93 -1.33 -12.32
CA ASP A 147 3.85 0.12 -12.16
C ASP A 147 2.90 0.42 -11.01
N ILE A 148 3.31 1.24 -10.05
CA ILE A 148 2.45 1.68 -8.95
C ILE A 148 2.51 3.19 -8.88
N THR A 149 1.36 3.84 -8.89
CA THR A 149 1.26 5.29 -8.84
C THR A 149 0.16 5.70 -7.86
N ILE A 150 0.41 6.79 -7.12
CA ILE A 150 -0.50 7.34 -6.13
C ILE A 150 -0.75 8.80 -6.49
N TRP A 151 -2.03 9.15 -6.55
CA TRP A 151 -2.49 10.50 -6.81
C TRP A 151 -3.17 11.09 -5.57
N ARG A 152 -3.09 12.41 -5.45
CA ARG A 152 -3.91 13.22 -4.56
C ARG A 152 -4.69 14.23 -5.40
N GLN A 153 -5.99 14.31 -5.19
CA GLN A 153 -6.83 15.30 -5.83
C GLN A 153 -6.56 16.67 -5.22
N THR A 154 -6.44 17.70 -6.06
CA THR A 154 -6.43 19.08 -5.55
C THR A 154 -7.87 19.50 -5.21
N PRO A 155 -8.08 20.41 -4.24
CA PRO A 155 -9.42 20.83 -3.85
C PRO A 155 -10.27 21.31 -5.04
N GLY A 156 -11.31 20.54 -5.40
CA GLY A 156 -12.18 20.82 -6.54
C GLY A 156 -11.50 20.76 -7.92
N GLY A 157 -10.31 20.17 -8.01
CA GLY A 157 -9.41 20.33 -9.15
C GLY A 157 -8.78 19.02 -9.66
N PRO A 158 -7.73 19.14 -10.49
CA PRO A 158 -7.04 18.01 -11.09
C PRO A 158 -6.29 17.16 -10.07
N TRP A 159 -5.78 16.03 -10.52
CA TRP A 159 -5.01 15.08 -9.72
C TRP A 159 -3.51 15.32 -9.88
N ARG A 160 -2.77 15.28 -8.77
CA ARG A 160 -1.30 15.33 -8.77
C ARG A 160 -0.74 13.97 -8.39
N ILE A 161 0.25 13.49 -9.14
CA ILE A 161 1.01 12.30 -8.75
C ILE A 161 1.90 12.66 -7.57
N ILE A 162 1.69 12.02 -6.42
CA ILE A 162 2.45 12.26 -5.19
C ILE A 162 3.50 11.19 -4.90
N ALA A 163 3.37 10.00 -5.51
CA ALA A 163 4.34 8.92 -5.43
C ALA A 163 4.18 7.99 -6.64
N SER A 164 5.28 7.46 -7.17
CA SER A 164 5.24 6.48 -8.25
C SER A 164 6.48 5.57 -8.26
N THR A 165 6.37 4.35 -8.79
CA THR A 165 7.58 3.57 -9.12
C THR A 165 8.39 4.21 -10.26
N THR A 166 7.82 5.16 -11.00
CA THR A 166 8.53 5.97 -11.99
C THR A 166 8.71 7.41 -11.51
N ALA A 167 9.89 7.73 -10.97
CA ALA A 167 10.18 9.05 -10.38
C ALA A 167 9.87 10.24 -11.32
N ALA A 168 10.11 10.09 -12.62
CA ALA A 168 9.86 11.15 -13.61
C ALA A 168 8.37 11.53 -13.76
N ARG A 169 7.44 10.72 -13.24
CA ARG A 169 6.00 11.03 -13.23
C ARG A 169 5.55 11.83 -12.02
N GLU A 170 6.36 11.89 -10.95
CA GLU A 170 5.95 12.58 -9.73
C GLU A 170 5.79 14.08 -9.98
N ASN A 171 4.80 14.68 -9.31
CA ASN A 171 4.38 16.08 -9.44
C ASN A 171 3.71 16.45 -10.77
N VAL A 172 3.52 15.50 -11.70
CA VAL A 172 2.69 15.73 -12.88
C VAL A 172 1.23 15.89 -12.46
N ILE A 173 0.56 16.88 -13.07
CA ILE A 173 -0.86 17.17 -12.88
C ILE A 173 -1.64 16.62 -14.07
N VAL A 174 -2.69 15.86 -13.80
CA VAL A 174 -3.57 15.24 -14.79
C VAL A 174 -5.03 15.54 -14.49
N SER A 175 -5.86 15.68 -15.53
CA SER A 175 -7.31 15.88 -15.37
C SER A 175 -8.00 14.61 -14.82
N THR A 176 -7.47 13.44 -15.19
CA THR A 176 -7.96 12.13 -14.80
C THR A 176 -6.78 11.20 -14.49
N PRO A 177 -6.82 10.49 -13.36
CA PRO A 177 -5.75 9.57 -12.97
C PRO A 177 -5.72 8.31 -13.82
#